data_AF-A0A967ZBW1-F1
#
_entry.id   AF-A0A967ZBW1-F1
#
_cell.length_a   1.000
_cell.length_b   1.000
_cell.length_c   1.000
_cell.angle_alpha   90.00
_cell.angle_beta   90.00
_cell.angle_gamma   90.00
#
_symmetry.space_group_name_H-M   'P 1'
#
loop_
_entity.id
_entity.type
_entity.pdbx_description
1 polymer ?
#
loop_
_entity_poly.entity_id
_entity_poly.type
_entity_poly.pdbx_seq_one_letter_code
_entity_poly.pdbx_strand_id
1 'polypeptide(L)' 'MRRIITWFVGNPVAANLLMMILIVGGLISLSQLRQEEFPPIDLGIVSVTVPYLGAAPEEVERGVCIRIEEALEGT' A
#
# COMPACT_ATOMS: atom_id res chain seq x y z
N MET A 1 -17.10 32.33 -3.69
CA MET A 1 -17.86 31.31 -2.93
C MET A 1 -19.36 31.61 -2.83
N ARG A 2 -19.78 32.79 -2.33
CA ARG A 2 -21.22 33.13 -2.19
C ARG A 2 -22.05 32.94 -3.47
N ARG A 3 -21.51 33.32 -4.63
CA ARG A 3 -22.17 33.23 -5.94
C ARG A 3 -22.47 31.79 -6.41
N ILE A 4 -21.62 30.84 -6.03
CA ILE A 4 -21.83 29.41 -6.35
C ILE A 4 -22.96 28.88 -5.45
N ILE A 5 -22.89 29.16 -4.14
CA ILE A 5 -23.90 28.72 -3.18
C ILE A 5 -25.28 29.30 -3.53
N THR A 6 -25.39 30.60 -3.86
CA THR A 6 -26.69 31.20 -4.23
C THR A 6 -27.27 30.61 -5.51
N TRP A 7 -26.44 30.18 -6.46
CA TRP A 7 -26.93 29.54 -7.68
C TRP A 7 -27.52 28.15 -7.40
N PHE A 8 -26.88 27.36 -6.52
CA PHE A 8 -27.39 26.06 -6.06
C PHE A 8 -28.70 26.19 -5.28
N VAL A 9 -28.84 27.24 -4.45
CA VAL A 9 -30.09 27.54 -3.75
C VAL A 9 -31.21 27.96 -4.74
N GLY A 10 -30.87 28.71 -5.79
CA GLY A 10 -31.82 29.16 -6.81
C GLY A 10 -32.22 28.08 -7.83
N ASN A 11 -31.48 26.98 -7.92
CA ASN A 11 -31.72 25.87 -8.87
C ASN A 11 -31.75 24.52 -8.15
N PRO A 12 -32.80 24.24 -7.35
CA PRO A 12 -32.87 23.03 -6.53
C PRO A 12 -32.89 21.73 -7.35
N VAL A 13 -33.43 21.77 -8.57
CA VAL A 13 -33.43 20.61 -9.48
C VAL A 13 -32.01 20.22 -9.87
N ALA A 14 -31.16 21.18 -10.22
CA ALA A 14 -29.76 20.92 -10.56
C ALA A 14 -28.97 20.39 -9.34
N ALA A 15 -29.24 20.93 -8.15
CA ALA A 15 -28.64 20.46 -6.90
C ALA A 15 -29.01 18.99 -6.58
N ASN A 16 -30.29 18.63 -6.72
CA ASN A 16 -30.76 17.28 -6.46
C ASN A 16 -30.27 16.27 -7.52
N LEU A 17 -30.16 16.68 -8.79
CA LEU A 17 -29.56 15.85 -9.83
C LEU A 17 -28.08 15.58 -9.53
N LEU A 18 -27.32 16.61 -9.12
CA LEU A 18 -25.93 16.43 -8.71
C LEU A 18 -25.82 15.49 -7.51
N MET A 19 -26.70 15.64 -6.51
CA MET A 19 -26.77 14.73 -5.36
C MET A 19 -27.01 13.28 -5.81
N MET A 20 -27.97 13.05 -6.70
CA MET A 20 -28.27 11.71 -7.24
C MET A 20 -27.07 11.10 -7.97
N ILE A 21 -26.37 11.89 -8.78
CA ILE A 21 -25.16 11.44 -9.49
C ILE A 21 -24.08 11.00 -8.48
N LEU A 22 -23.86 11.80 -7.42
CA LEU A 22 -22.88 11.47 -6.38
C LEU A 22 -23.28 10.21 -5.60
N ILE A 23 -24.56 10.04 -5.28
CA ILE A 23 -25.05 8.85 -4.58
C ILE A 23 -24.88 7.60 -5.45
N VAL A 24 -25.33 7.63 -6.70
CA VAL A 24 -25.24 6.49 -7.63
C VAL A 24 -23.78 6.16 -7.93
N GLY A 25 -22.96 7.16 -8.22
CA GLY A 25 -21.52 6.99 -8.43
C GLY A 25 -20.82 6.42 -7.19
N GLY A 26 -21.20 6.90 -6.00
CA GLY A 26 -20.72 6.37 -4.73
C GLY A 26 -21.10 4.91 -4.52
N LEU A 27 -22.35 4.53 -4.76
CA LEU A 27 -22.82 3.14 -4.63
C LEU A 27 -22.09 2.18 -5.59
N ILE A 28 -21.87 2.62 -6.83
CA ILE A 28 -21.08 1.85 -7.80
C ILE A 28 -19.64 1.71 -7.31
N SER A 29 -19.02 2.79 -6.81
CA SER A 29 -17.66 2.75 -6.28
C SER A 29 -17.53 1.83 -5.06
N LEU A 30 -18.53 1.78 -4.18
CA LEU A 30 -18.54 0.88 -3.02
C LEU A 30 -18.47 -0.59 -3.44
N SER A 31 -19.17 -0.98 -4.51
CA SER A 31 -19.11 -2.35 -5.04
C SER A 31 -17.78 -2.72 -5.69
N GLN A 32 -16.96 -1.72 -6.07
CA GLN A 32 -15.66 -1.91 -6.70
C GLN A 32 -14.50 -1.84 -5.70
N LEU A 33 -14.76 -1.45 -4.45
CA LEU A 33 -13.74 -1.44 -3.41
C LEU A 33 -13.24 -2.87 -3.20
N ARG A 34 -11.93 -3.03 -3.36
CA ARG A 34 -11.26 -4.30 -3.11
C ARG A 34 -11.17 -4.50 -1.61
N GLN A 35 -11.90 -5.49 -1.11
CA GLN A 35 -11.74 -5.98 0.25
C GLN A 35 -10.62 -7.02 0.24
N GLU A 36 -9.60 -6.79 1.06
CA GLU A 36 -8.50 -7.73 1.29
C GLU A 36 -8.61 -8.23 2.73
N GLU A 37 -8.81 -9.54 2.90
CA GLU A 37 -8.90 -10.18 4.23
C GLU A 37 -7.57 -10.08 4.99
N PHE A 38 -6.46 -10.07 4.24
CA PHE A 38 -5.12 -9.85 4.76
C PHE A 38 -4.44 -8.77 3.90
N PRO A 39 -4.42 -7.51 4.34
CA PRO A 39 -3.68 -6.48 3.61
C PRO A 39 -2.19 -6.86 3.61
N PRO A 40 -1.47 -6.68 2.49
CA PRO A 40 -0.04 -6.90 2.46
C PRO A 40 0.64 -5.89 3.38
N ILE A 41 1.19 -6.37 4.50
CA ILE A 41 2.05 -5.59 5.37
C ILE A 41 3.47 -5.72 4.83
N ASP A 42 4.00 -4.62 4.30
CA ASP A 42 5.41 -4.58 3.93
C ASP A 42 6.25 -4.39 5.21
N LEU A 43 6.85 -5.50 5.67
CA LEU A 43 7.70 -5.52 6.86
C LEU A 43 9.15 -5.11 6.55
N GLY A 44 9.50 -4.85 5.28
CA GLY A 44 10.87 -4.52 4.88
C GLY A 44 11.88 -5.64 5.17
N ILE A 45 11.43 -6.90 5.26
CA ILE A 45 12.30 -8.04 5.57
C ILE A 45 12.88 -8.59 4.27
N VAL A 46 14.21 -8.66 4.19
CA VAL A 46 14.94 -9.31 3.08
C VAL A 46 15.55 -10.61 3.61
N SER A 47 15.21 -11.73 2.97
CA SER A 47 15.78 -13.04 3.31
C SER A 47 16.88 -13.42 2.32
N VAL A 48 18.08 -13.70 2.82
CA VAL A 48 19.22 -14.15 2.02
C VAL A 48 19.57 -15.57 2.45
N THR A 49 19.61 -16.50 1.50
CA THR A 49 19.94 -17.91 1.77
C THR A 49 21.15 -18.31 0.92
N VAL A 50 22.20 -18.80 1.58
CA VAL A 50 23.43 -19.28 0.92
C VAL A 50 23.72 -20.71 1.37
N PRO A 51 23.48 -21.73 0.52
CA PRO A 51 23.80 -23.11 0.87
C PRO A 51 25.31 -23.33 0.81
N TYR A 52 25.93 -23.68 1.94
CA TYR A 52 27.34 -24.03 2.03
C TYR A 52 27.52 -25.39 2.74
N LEU A 53 27.64 -26.45 1.94
CA LEU A 53 27.64 -27.84 2.41
C LEU A 53 29.05 -28.30 2.78
N GLY A 54 29.17 -29.06 3.88
CA GLY A 54 30.42 -29.72 4.27
C GLY A 54 31.43 -28.84 4.99
N ALA A 55 31.10 -27.58 5.29
CA ALA A 55 31.92 -26.70 6.09
C ALA A 55 31.57 -26.79 7.58
N ALA A 56 32.55 -26.54 8.45
CA ALA A 56 32.28 -26.40 9.87
C ALA A 56 31.46 -25.12 10.13
N PRO A 57 30.59 -25.08 11.16
CA PRO A 57 29.80 -23.89 11.48
C PRO A 57 30.64 -22.60 11.61
N GLU A 58 31.83 -22.72 12.20
CA GLU A 58 32.78 -21.62 12.42
C GLU A 58 33.41 -21.10 11.11
N GLU A 59 33.46 -21.92 10.07
CA GLU A 59 33.92 -21.51 8.73
C GLU A 59 32.80 -20.82 7.95
N VAL A 60 31.56 -21.31 8.09
CA VAL A 60 30.37 -20.68 7.48
C VAL A 60 30.17 -19.26 8.04
N GLU A 61 30.28 -19.11 9.37
CA GLU A 61 30.12 -17.81 10.02
C GLU A 61 31.14 -16.77 9.53
N ARG A 62 32.43 -17.12 9.56
CA ARG A 62 33.51 -16.21 9.15
C ARG A 62 33.59 -15.98 7.64
N GLY A 63 33.28 -17.00 6.85
CA GLY A 63 33.40 -16.95 5.39
C GLY A 63 32.20 -16.36 4.68
N VAL A 64 31.00 -16.53 5.26
CA VAL A 64 29.73 -16.19 4.59
C VAL A 64 28.94 -15.17 5.42
N CYS A 65 28.52 -15.51 6.65
CA CYS A 65 27.60 -14.65 7.41
C CYS A 65 28.20 -13.27 7.69
N ILE A 66 29.39 -13.21 8.31
CA ILE A 66 30.05 -11.95 8.64
C ILE A 66 30.33 -11.12 7.38
N ARG A 67 30.76 -11.76 6.29
CA ARG A 67 31.04 -11.06 5.03
C ARG A 67 29.80 -10.42 4.41
N ILE A 68 28.64 -11.08 4.55
CA ILE A 68 27.36 -10.55 4.08
C ILE A 68 26.90 -9.41 4.98
N GLU A 69 27.01 -9.56 6.31
CA GLU A 69 26.66 -8.52 7.28
C GLU A 69 27.49 -7.25 7.08
N GLU A 70 28.82 -7.36 6.95
CA GLU A 70 29.72 -6.23 6.69
C GLU A 70 29.41 -5.52 5.36
N ALA A 71 29.07 -6.28 4.32
CA ALA A 71 28.70 -5.71 3.02
C ALA A 71 27.38 -4.93 3.06
N LEU A 72 26.47 -5.30 3.97
CA LEU A 72 25.16 -4.65 4.16
C LEU A 72 25.22 -3.48 5.14
N GLU A 73 26.07 -3.54 6.18
CA GLU A 73 26.28 -2.43 7.14
C GLU A 73 27.04 -1.24 6.53
N GLY A 74 27.84 -1.47 5.48
CA GLY A 74 28.72 -0.45 4.89
C GLY A 74 28.09 0.53 3.88
N THR A 75 26.76 0.56 3.74
CA THR A 75 26.04 1.49 2.82
C THR A 75 25.34 2.63 3.57
#